data_AF-A0A1S1LMJ8-F1
#
_entry.id   AF-A0A1S1LMJ8-F1
#
_cell.length_a   1.000
_cell.length_b   1.000
_cell.length_c   1.000
_cell.angle_alpha   90.00
_cell.angle_beta   90.00
_cell.angle_gamma   90.00
#
_symmetry.space_group_name_H-M   'P 1'
#
loop_
_entity.id
_entity.type
_entity.pdbx_description
1 polymer ?
#
loop_
_entity_poly.entity_id
_entity_poly.type
_entity_poly.pdbx_seq_one_letter_code
_entity_poly.pdbx_strand_id
1 'polypeptide(L)'
;MTHVLVSVGQRALVAVLATAGIAALASSSAGRSDLADNIRLVKNGDTHITQYGLVTTIDCSDSTVFVNGSQNVITALGSCYAISVQGSSNTIIADNVVNDITVYGFNQKVLYKSGEPAVIDRGRELGMMNFIDRIPG
;
A
#
# COMPACT_ATOMS: atom_id res chain seq x y z
N MET A 1 24.07 45.37 19.07
CA MET A 1 25.29 46.04 18.59
C MET A 1 26.13 45.00 17.87
N THR A 2 26.18 45.10 16.56
CA THR A 2 27.07 44.37 15.66
C THR A 2 28.50 44.85 15.86
N HIS A 3 29.46 43.95 16.13
CA HIS A 3 30.82 44.10 15.62
C HIS A 3 31.41 42.72 15.36
N VAL A 4 31.79 42.53 14.10
CA VAL A 4 32.50 41.39 13.52
C VAL A 4 33.94 41.84 13.24
N LEU A 5 34.82 40.85 13.07
CA LEU A 5 36.20 40.84 12.53
C LEU A 5 37.33 41.07 13.57
N VAL A 6 38.20 40.09 13.87
CA VAL A 6 39.14 39.21 13.10
C VAL A 6 40.53 39.84 12.95
N SER A 7 41.58 38.99 13.05
CA SER A 7 42.98 39.16 12.61
C SER A 7 43.98 39.48 13.74
N VAL A 8 45.20 38.94 13.89
CA VAL A 8 46.05 37.93 13.24
C VAL A 8 47.20 37.68 14.24
N GLY A 9 47.72 36.45 14.35
CA GLY A 9 48.84 36.19 15.26
C GLY A 9 49.43 34.79 15.14
N GLN A 10 49.99 34.49 13.97
CA GLN A 10 50.68 33.24 13.65
C GLN A 10 51.99 33.11 14.44
N ARG A 11 52.09 32.14 15.35
CA ARG A 11 53.37 31.57 15.79
C ARG A 11 53.26 30.05 15.76
N ALA A 12 53.90 29.47 14.74
CA ALA A 12 54.09 28.05 14.58
C ALA A 12 54.98 27.51 15.71
N LEU A 13 54.50 26.49 16.42
CA LEU A 13 55.33 25.54 17.13
C LEU A 13 54.88 24.15 16.67
N VAL A 14 55.74 23.54 15.86
CA VAL A 14 55.59 22.17 15.38
C VAL A 14 55.90 21.25 16.56
N ALA A 15 54.89 20.56 17.08
CA ALA A 15 55.05 19.36 17.87
C ALA A 15 54.30 18.24 17.13
N VAL A 16 55.03 17.49 16.31
CA VAL A 16 54.56 16.23 15.76
C VAL A 16 54.92 15.14 16.77
N LEU A 17 53.93 14.61 17.46
CA LEU A 17 53.94 13.23 17.92
C LEU A 17 52.52 12.67 17.81
N ALA A 18 52.44 11.65 16.96
CA ALA A 18 51.28 10.89 16.57
C ALA A 18 50.38 10.49 17.74
N THR A 19 49.16 11.00 17.75
CA THR A 19 48.02 10.28 18.31
C THR A 19 47.19 9.77 17.14
N ALA A 20 47.06 8.45 17.10
CA ALA A 20 46.32 7.68 16.11
C ALA A 20 44.97 8.32 15.76
N GLY A 21 44.64 8.27 14.47
CA GLY A 21 43.53 8.97 13.87
C GLY A 21 42.22 8.78 14.63
N ILE A 22 41.54 9.89 14.88
CA ILE A 22 40.10 9.88 15.05
C ILE A 22 39.55 9.57 13.66
N ALA A 23 39.34 8.29 13.40
CA ALA A 23 38.59 7.85 12.24
C ALA A 23 37.21 8.52 12.31
N ALA A 24 36.92 9.34 11.31
CA ALA A 24 35.56 9.79 11.05
C ALA A 24 34.67 8.55 10.97
N LEU A 25 33.75 8.40 11.92
CA LEU A 25 32.65 7.46 11.75
C LEU A 25 31.72 8.05 10.69
N ALA A 26 32.04 7.71 9.45
CA ALA A 26 31.15 7.86 8.32
C ALA A 26 29.83 7.15 8.62
N SER A 27 28.75 7.82 8.23
CA SER A 27 27.36 7.41 8.26
C SER A 27 27.15 5.92 8.05
N SER A 28 26.69 5.19 9.07
CA SER A 28 26.12 3.86 8.89
C SER A 28 24.66 4.01 8.42
N SER A 29 24.46 4.30 7.14
CA SER A 29 23.20 4.01 6.46
C SER A 29 23.20 2.54 6.06
N ALA A 30 22.96 1.63 7.01
CA ALA A 30 22.76 0.23 6.70
C ALA A 30 21.87 -0.39 7.78
N GLY A 31 20.64 -0.73 7.38
CA GLY A 31 19.65 -1.34 8.24
C GLY A 31 18.24 -0.80 8.05
N ARG A 32 17.82 -0.45 6.83
CA ARG A 32 16.39 -0.60 6.51
C ARG A 32 16.14 -2.10 6.52
N SER A 33 15.55 -2.56 7.60
CA SER A 33 15.15 -3.95 7.75
C SER A 33 13.99 -4.20 6.78
N ASP A 34 14.26 -4.90 5.68
CA ASP A 34 13.27 -5.32 4.65
C ASP A 34 12.24 -6.35 5.18
N LEU A 35 12.04 -6.41 6.49
CA LEU A 35 10.99 -7.18 7.15
C LEU A 35 9.81 -6.31 7.59
N ALA A 36 9.95 -4.97 7.55
CA ALA A 36 8.90 -4.04 7.94
C ALA A 36 7.88 -3.73 6.83
N ASP A 37 8.16 -4.08 5.57
CA ASP A 37 7.25 -3.80 4.44
C ASP A 37 6.07 -4.79 4.32
N ASN A 38 6.09 -5.90 5.07
CA ASN A 38 5.01 -6.88 5.08
C ASN A 38 3.95 -6.61 6.16
N ILE A 39 4.13 -5.57 6.98
CA ILE A 39 3.10 -5.05 7.88
C ILE A 39 2.81 -3.61 7.44
N ARG A 40 2.15 -3.47 6.29
CA ARG A 40 1.41 -2.25 5.98
C ARG A 40 0.26 -2.15 6.99
N LEU A 41 0.54 -1.56 8.14
CA LEU A 41 -0.48 -1.04 9.06
C LEU A 41 -1.49 -0.27 8.22
N VAL A 42 -2.77 -0.67 8.27
CA VAL A 42 -3.94 -0.08 7.59
C VAL A 42 -3.66 1.38 7.23
N LYS A 43 -3.23 1.62 5.99
CA LYS A 43 -2.54 2.87 5.61
C LYS A 43 -3.52 4.01 5.31
N ASN A 44 -4.80 3.66 5.20
CA ASN A 44 -5.97 4.52 5.15
C ASN A 44 -7.14 3.69 5.66
N GLY A 45 -8.11 4.28 6.35
CA GLY A 45 -9.30 3.56 6.82
C GLY A 45 -9.91 2.70 5.71
N ASP A 46 -10.23 1.45 6.04
CA ASP A 46 -10.82 0.53 5.08
C ASP A 46 -12.20 1.04 4.64
N THR A 47 -12.54 0.82 3.38
CA THR A 47 -13.83 1.21 2.83
C THR A 47 -14.82 0.08 3.04
N HIS A 48 -15.94 0.35 3.72
CA HIS A 48 -17.02 -0.60 3.92
C HIS A 48 -18.27 -0.16 3.14
N ILE A 49 -18.72 -1.02 2.23
CA ILE A 49 -19.94 -0.83 1.45
C ILE A 49 -20.92 -1.91 1.86
N THR A 50 -22.00 -1.54 2.51
CA THR A 50 -23.03 -2.47 3.01
C THR A 50 -24.40 -2.30 2.36
N GLN A 51 -24.45 -1.48 1.30
CA GLN A 51 -25.68 -1.12 0.61
C GLN A 51 -26.21 -2.24 -0.28
N TYR A 52 -27.44 -2.05 -0.74
CA TYR A 52 -28.06 -2.78 -1.82
C TYR A 52 -28.22 -1.84 -3.02
N GLY A 53 -27.84 -2.27 -4.22
CA GLY A 53 -28.07 -1.50 -5.45
C GLY A 53 -27.27 -0.20 -5.56
N LEU A 54 -26.19 -0.04 -4.79
CA LEU A 54 -25.36 1.17 -4.84
C LEU A 54 -24.53 1.19 -6.12
N VAL A 55 -24.52 2.33 -6.81
CA VAL A 55 -23.57 2.62 -7.88
C VAL A 55 -22.67 3.74 -7.41
N THR A 56 -21.37 3.49 -7.27
CA THR A 56 -20.44 4.51 -6.79
C THR A 56 -19.01 4.30 -7.26
N THR A 57 -18.21 5.35 -7.10
CA THR A 57 -16.78 5.36 -7.35
C THR A 57 -16.07 5.71 -6.06
N ILE A 58 -15.05 4.94 -5.71
CA ILE A 58 -14.23 5.15 -4.51
C ILE A 58 -12.76 5.26 -4.90
N ASP A 59 -11.99 5.99 -4.11
CA ASP A 59 -10.53 5.95 -4.16
C ASP A 59 -10.04 4.95 -3.11
N CYS A 60 -9.31 3.93 -3.54
CA CYS A 60 -8.81 2.90 -2.64
C CYS A 60 -7.69 3.40 -1.74
N SER A 61 -6.89 4.38 -2.18
CA SER A 61 -5.83 4.99 -1.37
C SER A 61 -5.01 3.99 -0.53
N ASP A 62 -4.60 2.88 -1.16
CA ASP A 62 -3.77 1.84 -0.55
C ASP A 62 -4.43 1.06 0.62
N SER A 63 -5.76 1.12 0.78
CA SER A 63 -6.55 0.41 1.80
C SER A 63 -7.35 -0.77 1.26
N THR A 64 -8.04 -1.49 2.16
CA THR A 64 -8.90 -2.61 1.81
C THR A 64 -10.32 -2.14 1.54
N VAL A 65 -10.96 -2.75 0.53
CA VAL A 65 -12.38 -2.52 0.22
C VAL A 65 -13.18 -3.75 0.61
N PHE A 66 -14.15 -3.57 1.51
CA PHE A 66 -15.13 -4.57 1.91
C PHE A 66 -16.49 -4.24 1.29
N VAL A 67 -16.97 -5.08 0.39
CA VAL A 67 -18.30 -4.97 -0.21
C VAL A 67 -19.17 -6.08 0.34
N ASN A 68 -20.00 -5.78 1.33
CA ASN A 68 -20.92 -6.69 1.99
C ASN A 68 -22.37 -6.33 1.68
N GLY A 69 -22.88 -6.78 0.53
CA GLY A 69 -24.21 -6.40 0.09
C GLY A 69 -24.61 -7.12 -1.19
N SER A 70 -25.62 -6.58 -1.87
CA SER A 70 -26.09 -7.16 -3.12
C SER A 70 -26.33 -6.11 -4.19
N GLN A 71 -26.09 -6.49 -5.45
CA GLN A 71 -26.38 -5.67 -6.63
C GLN A 71 -25.65 -4.33 -6.66
N ASN A 72 -24.51 -4.22 -5.96
CA ASN A 72 -23.71 -3.00 -6.01
C ASN A 72 -22.82 -2.98 -7.27
N VAL A 73 -22.56 -1.80 -7.82
CA VAL A 73 -21.62 -1.56 -8.91
C VAL A 73 -20.59 -0.54 -8.44
N ILE A 74 -19.37 -1.00 -8.17
CA ILE A 74 -18.31 -0.22 -7.55
C ILE A 74 -17.17 -0.03 -8.54
N THR A 75 -16.79 1.22 -8.79
CA THR A 75 -15.54 1.55 -9.48
C THR A 75 -14.50 1.94 -8.44
N ALA A 76 -13.43 1.15 -8.32
CA ALA A 76 -12.36 1.35 -7.34
C ALA A 76 -11.12 1.92 -8.03
N LEU A 77 -10.87 3.20 -7.78
CA LEU A 77 -9.76 3.95 -8.40
C LEU A 77 -8.47 3.79 -7.60
N GLY A 78 -7.35 3.90 -8.30
CA GLY A 78 -6.03 3.84 -7.68
C GLY A 78 -5.64 2.42 -7.23
N SER A 79 -4.80 2.33 -6.21
CA SER A 79 -4.31 1.05 -5.68
C SER A 79 -5.11 0.61 -4.46
N CYS A 80 -5.79 -0.53 -4.57
CA CYS A 80 -6.40 -1.22 -3.45
C CYS A 80 -5.38 -2.22 -2.89
N TYR A 81 -5.23 -2.25 -1.56
CA TYR A 81 -4.43 -3.29 -0.94
C TYR A 81 -5.10 -4.65 -1.14
N ALA A 82 -6.37 -4.76 -0.77
CA ALA A 82 -7.17 -5.97 -0.98
C ALA A 82 -8.63 -5.61 -1.29
N ILE A 83 -9.34 -6.55 -1.91
CA ILE A 83 -10.78 -6.46 -2.16
C ILE A 83 -11.46 -7.70 -1.60
N SER A 84 -12.38 -7.51 -0.66
CA SER A 84 -13.24 -8.57 -0.13
C SER A 84 -14.68 -8.30 -0.51
N VAL A 85 -15.31 -9.24 -1.20
CA VAL A 85 -16.71 -9.14 -1.63
C VAL A 85 -17.53 -10.26 -1.01
N GLN A 86 -18.70 -9.94 -0.47
CA GLN A 86 -19.65 -10.88 0.10
C GLN A 86 -21.08 -10.51 -0.31
N GLY A 87 -21.93 -11.53 -0.45
CA GLY A 87 -23.35 -11.39 -0.73
C GLY A 87 -23.67 -11.94 -2.12
N SER A 88 -24.30 -11.14 -2.97
CA SER A 88 -24.68 -11.60 -4.31
C SER A 88 -24.72 -10.51 -5.38
N SER A 89 -24.35 -10.85 -6.61
CA SER A 89 -24.53 -10.00 -7.78
C SER A 89 -23.85 -8.62 -7.69
N ASN A 90 -22.75 -8.48 -6.95
CA ASN A 90 -21.96 -7.25 -6.96
C ASN A 90 -21.01 -7.26 -8.16
N THR A 91 -20.82 -6.09 -8.77
CA THR A 91 -19.83 -5.83 -9.81
C THR A 91 -18.81 -4.83 -9.28
N ILE A 92 -17.53 -5.20 -9.27
CA ILE A 92 -16.43 -4.37 -8.84
C ILE A 92 -15.46 -4.24 -10.02
N ILE A 93 -15.06 -3.01 -10.34
CA ILE A 93 -14.06 -2.71 -11.39
C ILE A 93 -12.95 -1.91 -10.71
N ALA A 94 -11.77 -2.51 -10.58
CA ALA A 94 -10.62 -1.94 -9.88
C ALA A 94 -9.47 -1.59 -10.82
N ASP A 95 -8.76 -0.49 -10.55
CA ASP A 95 -7.58 -0.12 -11.32
C ASP A 95 -6.37 -1.00 -10.97
N ASN A 96 -6.04 -1.15 -9.69
CA ASN A 96 -4.92 -1.97 -9.22
C ASN A 96 -5.28 -2.70 -7.92
N VAL A 97 -4.94 -3.98 -7.81
CA VAL A 97 -5.08 -4.75 -6.55
C VAL A 97 -3.77 -5.45 -6.22
N VAL A 98 -3.26 -5.20 -5.02
CA VAL A 98 -1.88 -5.58 -4.67
C VAL A 98 -1.79 -6.95 -3.99
N ASN A 99 -2.63 -7.20 -2.97
CA ASN A 99 -2.49 -8.37 -2.09
C ASN A 99 -3.42 -9.50 -2.49
N ASP A 100 -4.73 -9.29 -2.36
CA ASP A 100 -5.72 -10.35 -2.62
C ASP A 100 -7.07 -9.82 -3.09
N ILE A 101 -7.77 -10.69 -3.81
CA ILE A 101 -9.18 -10.57 -4.14
C ILE A 101 -9.86 -11.79 -3.53
N THR A 102 -10.61 -11.57 -2.46
CA THR A 102 -11.37 -12.62 -1.78
C THR A 102 -12.87 -12.47 -2.06
N VAL A 103 -13.47 -13.52 -2.63
CA VAL A 103 -14.86 -13.50 -3.07
C VAL A 103 -15.67 -14.57 -2.33
N TYR A 104 -16.70 -14.10 -1.62
CA TYR A 104 -17.70 -14.89 -0.93
C TYR A 104 -19.07 -14.73 -1.62
N GLY A 105 -19.87 -15.79 -1.60
CA GLY A 105 -21.20 -15.80 -2.21
C GLY A 105 -21.17 -16.12 -3.71
N PHE A 106 -22.13 -15.57 -4.46
CA PHE A 106 -22.42 -15.99 -5.84
C PHE A 106 -22.74 -14.82 -6.77
N ASN A 107 -22.57 -15.04 -8.08
CA ASN A 107 -22.77 -14.07 -9.15
C ASN A 107 -21.96 -12.77 -8.98
N GLN A 108 -20.84 -12.84 -8.27
CA GLN A 108 -19.94 -11.70 -8.14
C GLN A 108 -19.16 -11.52 -9.45
N LYS A 109 -18.93 -10.28 -9.85
CA LYS A 109 -18.05 -9.92 -10.97
C LYS A 109 -16.98 -8.97 -10.46
N VAL A 110 -15.73 -9.44 -10.34
CA VAL A 110 -14.60 -8.61 -9.92
C VAL A 110 -13.61 -8.52 -11.08
N LEU A 111 -13.52 -7.33 -11.68
CA LEU A 111 -12.62 -7.04 -12.78
C LEU A 111 -11.51 -6.12 -12.26
N TYR A 112 -10.26 -6.40 -12.61
CA TYR A 112 -9.13 -5.55 -12.21
C TYR A 112 -8.19 -5.32 -13.39
N LYS A 113 -7.60 -4.12 -13.49
CA LYS A 113 -6.74 -3.76 -14.63
C LYS A 113 -5.27 -4.15 -14.41
N SER A 114 -4.75 -3.94 -13.20
CA SER A 114 -3.34 -4.13 -12.86
C SER A 114 -3.13 -4.77 -11.46
N GLY A 115 -1.88 -5.07 -11.12
CA GLY A 115 -1.49 -5.76 -9.86
C GLY A 115 -1.34 -7.27 -10.04
N GLU A 116 -0.98 -8.04 -9.02
CA GLU A 116 -0.89 -9.51 -9.08
C GLU A 116 -1.49 -10.13 -7.81
N PRO A 117 -2.80 -9.94 -7.56
CA PRO A 117 -3.41 -10.39 -6.33
C PRO A 117 -3.57 -11.91 -6.29
N ALA A 118 -3.52 -12.48 -5.09
CA ALA A 118 -4.05 -13.82 -4.86
C ALA A 118 -5.57 -13.82 -5.10
N VAL A 119 -6.06 -14.68 -5.99
CA VAL A 119 -7.50 -14.81 -6.26
C VAL A 119 -8.08 -15.96 -5.44
N ILE A 120 -8.95 -15.62 -4.49
CA ILE A 120 -9.54 -16.56 -3.53
C ILE A 120 -11.06 -16.54 -3.71
N ASP A 121 -11.56 -17.45 -4.56
CA ASP A 121 -13.00 -17.62 -4.79
C ASP A 121 -13.56 -18.70 -3.87
N ARG A 122 -14.04 -18.27 -2.69
CA ARG A 122 -14.70 -19.13 -1.70
C ARG A 122 -16.08 -19.59 -2.16
N GLY A 123 -16.75 -18.82 -3.02
CA GLY A 123 -18.02 -19.23 -3.61
C GLY A 123 -17.88 -20.52 -4.42
N ARG A 124 -16.79 -20.64 -5.20
CA ARG A 124 -16.51 -21.83 -6.01
C ARG A 124 -16.33 -23.11 -5.18
N GLU A 125 -15.83 -22.99 -3.94
CA GLU A 125 -15.71 -24.13 -3.00
C GLU A 125 -17.09 -24.72 -2.62
N LEU A 126 -18.15 -23.93 -2.78
CA LEU A 126 -19.54 -24.31 -2.49
C LEU A 126 -20.39 -24.50 -3.77
N GLY A 127 -19.77 -24.57 -4.94
CA GLY A 127 -20.48 -24.70 -6.22
C GLY A 127 -21.18 -23.42 -6.70
N MET A 128 -20.86 -22.27 -6.11
CA MET A 128 -21.35 -20.97 -6.55
C MET A 128 -20.44 -20.42 -7.66
N MET A 129 -21.04 -19.76 -8.66
CA MET A 129 -20.29 -19.21 -9.80
C MET A 129 -20.00 -17.73 -9.57
N ASN A 130 -18.73 -17.35 -9.72
CA ASN A 130 -18.26 -15.98 -9.73
C ASN A 130 -17.37 -15.74 -10.97
N PHE A 131 -17.21 -14.49 -11.36
CA PHE A 131 -16.33 -14.08 -12.46
C PHE A 131 -15.27 -13.13 -11.92
N ILE A 132 -14.04 -13.61 -11.78
CA ILE A 132 -12.88 -12.81 -11.37
C ILE A 132 -11.86 -12.87 -12.49
N ASP A 133 -11.57 -11.74 -13.11
CA ASP A 133 -10.67 -11.70 -14.26
C ASP A 133 -9.91 -10.38 -14.36
N ARG A 134 -8.72 -10.45 -14.96
CA ARG A 134 -7.98 -9.26 -15.33
C ARG A 134 -8.50 -8.73 -16.66
N ILE A 135 -8.76 -7.44 -16.73
CA ILE A 135 -9.15 -6.76 -17.98
C ILE A 135 -8.06 -5.80 -18.45
N PRO A 136 -7.95 -5.51 -19.76
CA PRO A 136 -7.09 -4.44 -20.25
C PRO A 136 -7.42 -3.10 -19.58
N GLY A 137 -6.38 -2.34 -19.23
CA GLY A 137 -6.49 -1.04 -18.55
C GLY A 137 -6.12 0.14 -19.42
#